data_AF-A0A2J7ZRE3-F1
#
_entry.id   AF-A0A2J7ZRE3-F1
#
_cell.length_a   1.000
_cell.length_b   1.000
_cell.length_c   1.000
_cell.angle_alpha   90.00
_cell.angle_beta   90.00
_cell.angle_gamma   90.00
#
_symmetry.space_group_name_H-M   'P 1'
#
loop_
_entity.id
_entity.type
_entity.pdbx_description
1 polymer ?
#
loop_
_entity_poly.entity_id
_entity_poly.type
_entity_poly.pdbx_seq_one_letter_code
_entity_poly.pdbx_strand_id
1 'polypeptide(L)'
;QVACSLELYDATPGREFSVLDYLFNPNSTRAVSSFDPAPLEVLSQVFFSRLVPVAGGTTRTEQGITAKQLLLVTNTDQVYALDRRWVDPRRPRKQKLTQDEMEEGLVPYQDTLPLAPLSFATLDKQVLGARGVLVEPTRLESTCLLLVQGVDLFYTRLSPAKGFDSLEDDFNYVLLLLALAGLLAGSGALQYLSKQSALKQKWK
;
A
#
# COMPACT_ATOMS: atom_id res chain seq x y z
N GLN A 1 12.37 22.67 -4.46
CA GLN A 1 12.52 22.14 -5.83
C GLN A 1 11.16 21.76 -6.36
N VAL A 2 10.99 21.75 -7.69
CA VAL A 2 9.70 21.44 -8.35
C VAL A 2 9.70 19.97 -8.79
N ALA A 3 8.68 19.23 -8.38
CA ALA A 3 8.40 17.88 -8.83
C ALA A 3 7.13 17.89 -9.69
N CYS A 4 7.09 17.09 -10.75
CA CYS A 4 5.93 16.95 -11.61
C CYS A 4 5.49 15.49 -11.61
N SER A 5 4.19 15.26 -11.44
CA SER A 5 3.57 13.95 -11.60
C SER A 5 2.75 13.93 -12.88
N LEU A 6 2.88 12.83 -13.62
CA LEU A 6 2.18 12.57 -14.86
C LEU A 6 1.57 11.16 -14.76
N GLU A 7 0.26 11.06 -14.94
CA GLU A 7 -0.45 9.79 -15.04
C GLU A 7 -1.16 9.71 -16.38
N LEU A 8 -1.13 8.51 -16.97
CA LEU A 8 -1.72 8.23 -18.27
C LEU A 8 -2.92 7.29 -18.07
N TYR A 9 -4.07 7.70 -18.59
CA TYR A 9 -5.34 7.01 -18.54
C TYR A 9 -5.76 6.60 -19.94
N ASP A 10 -6.48 5.47 -20.05
CA ASP A 10 -7.08 5.04 -21.31
C ASP A 10 -8.33 5.89 -21.60
N ALA A 11 -8.34 6.58 -22.74
CA ALA A 11 -9.44 7.45 -23.19
C ALA A 11 -10.28 6.80 -24.30
N THR A 12 -10.22 5.46 -24.44
CA THR A 12 -10.96 4.74 -25.48
C THR A 12 -12.48 4.93 -25.31
N PRO A 13 -13.18 5.56 -26.27
CA PRO A 13 -14.60 5.83 -26.15
C PRO A 13 -15.43 4.53 -26.12
N GLY A 14 -16.42 4.47 -25.22
CA GLY A 14 -17.31 3.31 -25.07
C GLY A 14 -16.71 2.11 -24.32
N ARG A 15 -15.49 2.23 -23.80
CA ARG A 15 -14.87 1.21 -22.94
C ARG A 15 -15.24 1.48 -21.48
N GLU A 16 -16.33 0.89 -21.01
CA GLU A 16 -16.67 0.93 -19.58
C GLU A 16 -15.86 -0.10 -18.79
N PHE A 17 -15.25 0.33 -17.68
CA PHE A 17 -14.54 -0.56 -16.78
C PHE A 17 -15.55 -1.29 -15.88
N SER A 18 -15.79 -2.56 -16.19
CA SER A 18 -16.65 -3.44 -15.39
C SER A 18 -15.81 -4.57 -14.78
N VAL A 19 -15.69 -4.56 -13.45
CA VAL A 19 -14.94 -5.60 -12.70
C VAL A 19 -15.54 -6.98 -12.95
N LEU A 20 -16.87 -7.06 -13.05
CA LEU A 20 -17.58 -8.32 -13.29
C LEU A 20 -17.26 -8.89 -14.67
N ASP A 21 -17.16 -8.05 -15.70
CA ASP A 21 -16.79 -8.51 -17.03
C ASP A 21 -15.34 -9.01 -17.07
N TYR A 22 -14.40 -8.37 -16.39
CA TYR A 22 -13.02 -8.89 -16.31
C TYR A 22 -12.92 -10.20 -15.51
N LEU A 23 -13.75 -10.39 -14.48
CA LEU A 23 -13.73 -11.61 -13.66
C LEU A 23 -14.41 -12.80 -14.34
N PHE A 24 -15.50 -12.58 -15.08
CA PHE A 24 -16.36 -13.64 -15.60
C PHE A 24 -16.33 -13.78 -17.13
N ASN A 25 -15.81 -12.80 -17.87
CA ASN A 25 -15.67 -12.88 -19.32
C ASN A 25 -14.20 -13.07 -19.72
N PRO A 26 -13.75 -14.30 -20.05
CA PRO A 26 -12.36 -14.57 -20.44
C PRO A 26 -11.97 -13.89 -21.76
N ASN A 27 -12.93 -13.43 -22.56
CA ASN A 27 -12.70 -12.68 -23.81
C ASN A 27 -12.69 -11.16 -23.60
N SER A 28 -12.77 -10.67 -22.35
CA SER A 28 -12.75 -9.23 -22.02
C SER A 28 -11.40 -8.57 -22.34
N THR A 29 -10.31 -9.35 -22.33
CA THR A 29 -8.97 -8.82 -22.61
C THR A 29 -8.67 -8.78 -24.12
N ARG A 30 -8.39 -7.59 -24.65
CA ARG A 30 -7.93 -7.39 -26.02
C ARG A 30 -6.42 -7.19 -26.02
N ALA A 31 -5.72 -7.83 -26.96
CA ALA A 31 -4.30 -7.59 -27.16
C ALA A 31 -4.07 -6.11 -27.52
N VAL A 32 -3.12 -5.47 -26.83
CA VAL A 32 -2.69 -4.09 -27.10
C VAL A 32 -1.41 -4.16 -27.94
N SER A 33 -1.35 -3.38 -29.01
CA SER A 33 -0.19 -3.28 -29.89
C SER A 33 0.29 -1.84 -29.94
N SER A 34 1.61 -1.61 -29.90
CA SER A 34 2.19 -0.27 -30.07
C SER A 34 1.95 0.32 -31.46
N PHE A 35 1.59 -0.52 -32.45
CA PHE A 35 1.24 -0.07 -33.81
C PHE A 35 -0.16 0.53 -33.91
N ASP A 36 -1.04 0.25 -32.94
CA ASP A 36 -2.39 0.81 -32.84
C ASP A 36 -2.61 1.29 -31.40
N PRO A 37 -1.98 2.42 -31.01
CA PRO A 37 -2.06 2.91 -29.65
C PRO A 37 -3.47 3.41 -29.34
N ALA A 38 -4.00 2.97 -28.20
CA ALA A 38 -5.25 3.53 -27.68
C ALA A 38 -5.09 5.04 -27.40
N PRO A 39 -6.15 5.84 -27.56
CA PRO A 39 -6.13 7.24 -27.15
C PRO A 39 -5.85 7.33 -25.64
N LEU A 40 -4.97 8.26 -25.24
CA LEU A 40 -4.56 8.45 -23.85
C LEU A 40 -5.01 9.81 -23.34
N GLU A 41 -5.52 9.84 -22.11
CA GLU A 41 -5.73 11.06 -21.34
C GLU A 41 -4.57 11.22 -20.34
N VAL A 42 -3.93 12.39 -20.32
CA VAL A 42 -2.79 12.64 -19.45
C VAL A 42 -3.17 13.66 -18.40
N LEU A 43 -3.13 13.24 -17.14
CA LEU A 43 -3.29 14.13 -16.00
C LEU A 43 -1.92 14.52 -15.46
N SER A 44 -1.75 15.81 -15.17
CA SER A 44 -0.50 16.35 -14.67
C SER A 44 -0.72 17.26 -13.48
N GLN A 45 0.17 17.15 -12.50
CA GLN A 45 0.17 18.05 -11.35
C GLN A 45 1.58 18.31 -10.87
N VAL A 46 1.80 19.53 -10.42
CA VAL A 46 3.10 20.02 -9.97
C VAL A 46 3.09 20.13 -8.46
N PHE A 47 4.22 19.82 -7.83
CA PHE A 47 4.41 19.84 -6.39
C PHE A 47 5.75 20.50 -6.05
N PHE A 48 5.84 21.08 -4.86
CA PHE A 48 7.07 21.61 -4.30
C PHE A 48 7.60 20.67 -3.22
N SER A 49 8.83 20.19 -3.41
CA SER A 49 9.57 19.42 -2.40
C SER A 49 10.60 20.31 -1.72
N ARG A 50 10.77 20.17 -0.39
CA ARG A 50 11.92 20.75 0.32
C ARG A 50 13.14 19.84 0.27
N LEU A 51 12.94 18.56 -0.03
CA LEU A 51 14.05 17.61 -0.23
C LEU A 51 14.65 17.82 -1.62
N VAL A 52 15.97 17.64 -1.70
CA VAL A 52 16.73 17.64 -2.94
C VAL A 52 17.07 16.19 -3.28
N PRO A 53 16.40 15.55 -4.25
CA PRO A 53 16.70 14.19 -4.64
C PRO A 53 17.98 14.17 -5.49
N VAL A 54 18.94 13.34 -5.09
CA VAL A 54 20.16 13.02 -5.84
C VAL A 54 19.91 11.83 -6.76
N ALA A 55 19.17 10.85 -6.27
CA ALA A 55 18.74 9.67 -7.00
C ALA A 55 17.36 9.23 -6.50
N GLY A 56 16.73 8.29 -7.19
CA GLY A 56 15.47 7.74 -6.74
C GLY A 56 15.15 6.39 -7.33
N GLY A 57 14.11 5.77 -6.78
CA GLY A 57 13.57 4.50 -7.22
C GLY A 57 12.14 4.35 -6.74
N THR A 58 11.54 3.19 -6.98
CA THR A 58 10.20 2.87 -6.50
C THR A 58 10.20 1.51 -5.83
N THR A 59 9.34 1.34 -4.84
CA THR A 59 9.14 0.04 -4.20
C THR A 59 8.49 -0.94 -5.18
N ARG A 60 8.98 -2.18 -5.22
CA ARG A 60 8.46 -3.24 -6.09
C ARG A 60 8.22 -4.51 -5.29
N THR A 61 7.07 -5.12 -5.52
CA THR A 61 6.63 -6.40 -4.96
C THR A 61 6.31 -7.38 -6.10
N GLU A 62 6.14 -8.67 -5.82
CA GLU A 62 5.98 -9.69 -6.86
C GLU A 62 4.70 -9.48 -7.68
N GLN A 63 3.58 -9.21 -7.00
CA GLN A 63 2.27 -9.05 -7.62
C GLN A 63 1.91 -7.58 -7.87
N GLY A 64 2.62 -6.64 -7.23
CA GLY A 64 2.38 -5.21 -7.38
C GLY A 64 1.05 -4.74 -6.80
N ILE A 65 0.49 -5.49 -5.85
CA ILE A 65 -0.78 -5.19 -5.16
C ILE A 65 -0.56 -4.15 -4.06
N THR A 66 0.58 -4.27 -3.35
CA THR A 66 0.99 -3.31 -2.32
C THR A 66 1.07 -1.88 -2.85
N ALA A 67 0.66 -0.92 -2.03
CA ALA A 67 0.80 0.50 -2.33
C ALA A 67 2.27 0.87 -2.60
N LYS A 68 2.54 1.61 -3.67
CA LYS A 68 3.92 1.97 -4.05
C LYS A 68 4.39 3.22 -3.31
N GLN A 69 5.66 3.21 -2.93
CA GLN A 69 6.38 4.37 -2.44
C GLN A 69 7.46 4.79 -3.45
N LEU A 70 7.67 6.10 -3.55
CA LEU A 70 8.78 6.74 -4.24
C LEU A 70 9.93 6.89 -3.24
N LEU A 71 11.04 6.24 -3.54
CA LEU A 71 12.26 6.33 -2.73
C LEU A 71 13.12 7.45 -3.29
N LEU A 72 13.40 8.45 -2.48
CA LEU A 72 14.19 9.63 -2.84
C LEU A 72 15.46 9.64 -1.99
N VAL A 73 16.62 9.54 -2.64
CA VAL A 73 17.91 9.73 -1.98
C VAL A 73 18.12 11.23 -1.83
N THR A 74 18.18 11.72 -0.60
CA THR A 74 18.36 13.14 -0.31
C THR A 74 19.82 13.56 -0.43
N ASN A 75 20.08 14.86 -0.52
CA ASN A 75 21.42 15.43 -0.42
C ASN A 75 22.10 15.26 0.96
N THR A 76 21.36 14.74 1.95
CA THR A 76 21.86 14.39 3.28
C THR A 76 22.21 12.91 3.40
N ASP A 77 22.34 12.21 2.27
CA ASP A 77 22.70 10.78 2.22
C ASP A 77 21.70 9.86 2.96
N GLN A 78 20.42 10.25 2.98
CA GLN A 78 19.34 9.45 3.55
C GLN A 78 18.31 9.11 2.48
N VAL A 79 17.53 8.05 2.70
CA VAL A 79 16.48 7.64 1.77
C VAL A 79 15.12 7.97 2.37
N TYR A 80 14.40 8.86 1.70
CA TYR A 80 13.04 9.24 2.05
C TYR A 80 12.03 8.40 1.25
N ALA A 81 11.11 7.72 1.94
CA ALA A 81 10.04 6.95 1.32
C ALA A 81 8.75 7.78 1.29
N LEU A 82 8.44 8.33 0.11
CA LEU A 82 7.23 9.11 -0.14
C LEU A 82 6.11 8.19 -0.67
N ASP A 83 4.97 8.15 0.01
CA ASP A 83 3.80 7.44 -0.52
C ASP A 83 3.32 8.07 -1.85
N ARG A 84 3.07 7.21 -2.85
CA ARG A 84 2.51 7.60 -4.16
C ARG A 84 1.26 8.46 -4.02
N ARG A 85 0.44 8.25 -2.98
CA ARG A 85 -0.80 9.03 -2.74
C ARG A 85 -0.55 10.54 -2.65
N TRP A 86 0.63 10.97 -2.22
CA TRP A 86 0.98 12.40 -2.17
C TRP A 86 1.32 12.98 -3.53
N VAL A 87 1.63 12.15 -4.51
CA VAL A 87 2.06 12.55 -5.85
C VAL A 87 0.99 12.19 -6.89
N ASP A 88 -0.22 11.84 -6.46
CA ASP A 88 -1.36 11.58 -7.36
C ASP A 88 -1.84 12.91 -7.99
N PRO A 89 -1.89 13.04 -9.33
CA PRO A 89 -2.35 14.23 -10.04
C PRO A 89 -3.87 14.43 -9.98
N ARG A 90 -4.64 13.43 -9.55
CA ARG A 90 -6.10 13.55 -9.37
C ARG A 90 -6.48 14.23 -8.07
N ARG A 91 -5.51 14.63 -7.24
CA ARG A 91 -5.77 15.27 -5.96
C ARG A 91 -6.54 16.58 -6.18
N PRO A 92 -7.75 16.71 -5.62
CA PRO A 92 -8.60 17.85 -5.89
C PRO A 92 -8.01 19.11 -5.24
N ARG A 93 -8.03 20.23 -5.96
CA ARG A 93 -7.59 21.54 -5.44
C ARG A 93 -8.57 22.15 -4.44
N LYS A 94 -9.79 21.62 -4.37
CA LYS A 94 -10.82 22.01 -3.40
C LYS A 94 -10.55 21.35 -2.05
N GLN A 95 -10.79 22.08 -0.97
CA GLN A 95 -10.62 21.57 0.39
C GLN A 95 -11.70 20.56 0.79
N LYS A 96 -12.93 20.75 0.29
CA LYS A 96 -14.07 19.87 0.56
C LYS A 96 -14.17 18.82 -0.55
N LEU A 97 -13.98 17.56 -0.18
CA LEU A 97 -14.07 16.41 -1.08
C LEU A 97 -15.54 16.11 -1.42
N THR A 98 -15.78 15.63 -2.64
CA THR A 98 -17.06 14.97 -2.99
C THR A 98 -17.11 13.56 -2.39
N GLN A 99 -18.30 12.97 -2.35
CA GLN A 99 -18.47 11.62 -1.81
C GLN A 99 -17.61 10.60 -2.59
N ASP A 100 -17.63 10.66 -3.92
CA ASP A 100 -16.85 9.77 -4.78
C ASP A 100 -15.32 9.89 -4.51
N GLU A 101 -14.81 11.11 -4.37
CA GLU A 101 -13.39 11.36 -4.06
C GLU A 101 -12.99 10.83 -2.67
N MET A 102 -13.93 10.86 -1.72
CA MET A 102 -13.72 10.34 -0.38
C MET A 102 -13.75 8.80 -0.37
N GLU A 103 -14.61 8.19 -1.18
CA GLU A 103 -14.68 6.73 -1.36
C GLU A 103 -13.39 6.19 -2.01
N GLU A 104 -12.79 6.93 -2.95
CA GLU A 104 -11.47 6.62 -3.51
C GLU A 104 -10.30 6.90 -2.53
N GLY A 105 -10.56 7.61 -1.42
CA GLY A 105 -9.55 7.97 -0.44
C GLY A 105 -8.53 9.01 -0.94
N LEU A 106 -8.95 9.91 -1.83
CA LEU A 106 -8.11 10.99 -2.34
C LEU A 106 -7.83 12.03 -1.25
N VAL A 107 -6.60 12.57 -1.26
CA VAL A 107 -6.17 13.61 -0.32
C VAL A 107 -6.24 14.96 -1.04
N PRO A 108 -6.84 16.01 -0.44
CA PRO A 108 -6.85 17.36 -1.02
C PRO A 108 -5.45 17.81 -1.40
N TYR A 109 -5.32 18.42 -2.57
CA TYR A 109 -4.04 18.89 -3.08
C TYR A 109 -3.41 19.94 -2.16
N GLN A 110 -2.10 19.81 -1.97
CA GLN A 110 -1.27 20.78 -1.28
C GLN A 110 -0.03 21.01 -2.14
N ASP A 111 0.32 22.28 -2.33
CA ASP A 111 1.47 22.66 -3.16
C ASP A 111 2.76 22.06 -2.64
N THR A 112 2.93 21.97 -1.33
CA THR A 112 4.14 21.42 -0.71
C THR A 112 3.95 19.97 -0.31
N LEU A 113 4.89 19.11 -0.69
CA LEU A 113 4.91 17.72 -0.22
C LEU A 113 5.18 17.67 1.30
N PRO A 114 4.43 16.86 2.06
CA PRO A 114 4.66 16.71 3.48
C PRO A 114 5.97 16.00 3.73
N LEU A 115 6.68 16.45 4.78
CA LEU A 115 7.90 15.83 5.26
C LEU A 115 7.65 15.27 6.65
N ALA A 116 7.62 13.96 6.75
CA ALA A 116 7.53 13.25 8.01
C ALA A 116 8.90 12.62 8.31
N PRO A 117 9.57 12.98 9.43
CA PRO A 117 10.87 12.39 9.79
C PRO A 117 10.83 10.86 9.93
N LEU A 118 9.68 10.28 10.24
CA LEU A 118 9.50 8.82 10.34
C LEU A 118 9.41 8.11 8.98
N SER A 119 9.29 8.87 7.88
CA SER A 119 9.24 8.32 6.52
C SER A 119 10.63 8.07 5.92
N PHE A 120 11.71 8.35 6.65
CA PHE A 120 13.05 7.98 6.21
C PHE A 120 13.28 6.48 6.38
N ALA A 121 13.51 5.78 5.27
CA ALA A 121 13.80 4.35 5.23
C ALA A 121 15.12 3.99 5.92
N THR A 122 16.07 4.93 5.96
CA THR A 122 17.35 4.78 6.66
C THR A 122 17.28 5.15 8.15
N LEU A 123 16.11 5.60 8.64
CA LEU A 123 15.90 6.05 10.03
C LEU A 123 16.96 7.08 10.47
N ASP A 124 17.77 6.74 11.47
CA ASP A 124 18.85 7.55 12.04
C ASP A 124 20.18 7.39 11.30
N LYS A 125 20.25 6.52 10.28
CA LYS A 125 21.49 6.23 9.55
C LYS A 125 21.60 7.12 8.31
N GLN A 126 22.83 7.57 8.06
CA GLN A 126 23.25 8.22 6.82
C GLN A 126 24.15 7.25 6.06
N VAL A 127 23.91 7.11 4.76
CA VAL A 127 24.63 6.20 3.87
C VAL A 127 25.53 7.05 2.99
N LEU A 128 26.77 7.28 3.43
CA LEU A 128 27.62 8.30 2.83
C LEU A 128 27.78 8.12 1.32
N GLY A 129 27.61 9.21 0.58
CA GLY A 129 27.69 9.24 -0.87
C GLY A 129 26.69 8.31 -1.54
N ALA A 130 25.44 8.26 -1.06
CA ALA A 130 24.38 7.43 -1.63
C ALA A 130 24.11 7.85 -3.09
N ARG A 131 24.36 6.95 -4.04
CA ARG A 131 24.22 7.21 -5.48
C ARG A 131 22.96 6.60 -6.07
N GLY A 132 22.39 5.61 -5.41
CA GLY A 132 21.21 4.94 -5.92
C GLY A 132 20.60 3.98 -4.90
N VAL A 133 19.39 3.55 -5.25
CA VAL A 133 18.62 2.56 -4.51
C VAL A 133 18.26 1.42 -5.45
N LEU A 134 18.40 0.20 -4.95
CA LEU A 134 17.98 -1.03 -5.60
C LEU A 134 16.85 -1.62 -4.74
N VAL A 135 15.75 -1.98 -5.40
CA VAL A 135 14.61 -2.61 -4.72
C VAL A 135 14.28 -3.93 -5.39
N GLU A 136 14.30 -5.00 -4.59
CA GLU A 136 13.90 -6.32 -5.03
C GLU A 136 12.67 -6.80 -4.24
N PRO A 137 11.73 -7.49 -4.90
CA PRO A 137 10.55 -8.01 -4.23
C PRO A 137 10.94 -9.18 -3.30
N THR A 138 10.17 -9.35 -2.22
CA THR A 138 10.23 -10.59 -1.42
C THR A 138 9.07 -11.51 -1.76
N ARG A 139 9.14 -12.76 -1.28
CA ARG A 139 8.03 -13.71 -1.36
C ARG A 139 6.74 -13.22 -0.66
N LEU A 140 6.88 -12.36 0.34
CA LEU A 140 5.75 -11.71 0.99
C LEU A 140 5.40 -10.44 0.19
N GLU A 141 4.14 -10.31 -0.20
CA GLU A 141 3.66 -9.20 -1.03
C GLU A 141 3.62 -7.88 -0.25
N SER A 142 3.55 -7.94 1.08
CA SER A 142 3.58 -6.75 1.93
C SER A 142 4.99 -6.15 2.08
N THR A 143 6.04 -6.89 1.69
CA THR A 143 7.44 -6.49 1.91
C THR A 143 8.30 -6.46 0.64
N CYS A 144 9.31 -5.59 0.65
CA CYS A 144 10.35 -5.52 -0.36
C CYS A 144 11.72 -5.31 0.30
N LEU A 145 12.79 -5.67 -0.40
CA LEU A 145 14.17 -5.49 0.03
C LEU A 145 14.71 -4.20 -0.57
N LEU A 146 15.19 -3.29 0.27
CA LEU A 146 15.87 -2.06 -0.14
C LEU A 146 17.37 -2.21 0.11
N LEU A 147 18.16 -2.01 -0.94
CA LEU A 147 19.61 -1.83 -0.85
C LEU A 147 19.96 -0.43 -1.34
N VAL A 148 20.60 0.36 -0.50
CA VAL A 148 21.13 1.68 -0.83
C VAL A 148 22.62 1.53 -1.09
N GLN A 149 23.05 1.99 -2.26
CA GLN A 149 24.44 1.88 -2.71
C GLN A 149 25.10 3.26 -2.76
N GLY A 150 26.24 3.39 -2.10
CA GLY A 150 27.05 4.60 -2.06
C GLY A 150 28.53 4.29 -1.80
N VAL A 151 29.20 5.12 -1.00
CA VAL A 151 30.48 4.75 -0.38
C VAL A 151 30.22 3.66 0.67
N ASP A 152 29.14 3.84 1.44
CA ASP A 152 28.62 2.82 2.35
C ASP A 152 27.47 2.04 1.69
N LEU A 153 27.24 0.84 2.20
CA LEU A 153 26.11 -0.01 1.82
C LEU A 153 25.13 -0.08 2.98
N PHE A 154 23.85 0.13 2.69
CA PHE A 154 22.78 -0.01 3.68
C PHE A 154 21.67 -0.89 3.13
N TYR A 155 21.21 -1.82 3.95
CA TYR A 155 20.18 -2.77 3.59
C TYR A 155 19.08 -2.77 4.64
N THR A 156 17.82 -2.74 4.19
CA THR A 156 16.66 -2.87 5.05
C THR A 156 15.50 -3.53 4.32
N ARG A 157 14.54 -4.08 5.06
CA ARG A 157 13.25 -4.51 4.53
C ARG A 157 12.26 -3.37 4.69
N LEU A 158 11.53 -3.04 3.63
CA LEU A 158 10.46 -2.06 3.67
C LEU A 158 9.09 -2.72 3.51
N SER A 159 8.10 -2.20 4.24
CA SER A 159 6.69 -2.60 4.15
C SER A 159 5.82 -1.40 3.80
N PRO A 160 5.61 -1.10 2.51
CA PRO A 160 4.93 0.14 2.11
C PRO A 160 3.49 0.29 2.63
N ALA A 161 2.76 -0.83 2.76
CA ALA A 161 1.37 -0.88 3.18
C ALA A 161 1.17 -1.53 4.57
N LYS A 162 2.22 -1.58 5.41
CA LYS A 162 2.30 -2.42 6.63
C LYS A 162 2.16 -3.92 6.31
N GLY A 163 2.64 -4.80 7.18
CA GLY A 163 2.62 -6.25 6.96
C GLY A 163 1.20 -6.83 7.04
N PHE A 164 0.48 -6.94 5.93
CA PHE A 164 -0.88 -7.51 5.89
C PHE A 164 -0.93 -9.03 5.63
N ASP A 165 0.19 -9.62 5.20
CA ASP A 165 0.35 -11.05 4.95
C ASP A 165 1.14 -11.78 6.07
N SER A 166 1.48 -11.05 7.13
CA SER A 166 2.10 -11.55 8.34
C SER A 166 1.28 -11.16 9.56
N LEU A 167 1.32 -11.98 10.60
CA LEU A 167 0.81 -11.56 11.90
C LEU A 167 1.71 -10.45 12.46
N GLU A 168 1.11 -9.53 13.22
CA GLU A 168 1.87 -8.50 13.92
C GLU A 168 2.73 -9.14 15.03
N ASP A 169 3.94 -8.61 15.23
CA ASP A 169 4.85 -9.08 16.27
C ASP A 169 4.26 -8.91 17.69
N ASP A 170 3.41 -7.89 17.87
CA ASP A 170 2.76 -7.56 19.15
C ASP A 170 1.42 -8.30 19.37
N PHE A 171 1.12 -9.34 18.58
CA PHE A 171 -0.14 -10.08 18.70
C PHE A 171 -0.25 -10.81 20.06
N ASN A 172 -1.37 -10.59 20.77
CA ASN A 172 -1.58 -11.19 22.10
C ASN A 172 -2.10 -12.63 22.01
N TYR A 173 -1.18 -13.57 21.83
CA TYR A 173 -1.49 -15.01 21.80
C TYR A 173 -2.13 -15.52 23.10
N VAL A 174 -1.77 -14.94 24.26
CA VAL A 174 -2.30 -15.37 25.57
C VAL A 174 -3.80 -15.09 25.65
N LEU A 175 -4.23 -13.88 25.26
CA LEU A 175 -5.64 -13.52 25.24
C LEU A 175 -6.43 -14.43 24.30
N LEU A 176 -5.88 -14.72 23.11
CA LEU A 176 -6.52 -15.62 22.15
C LEU A 176 -6.73 -17.02 22.73
N LEU A 177 -5.71 -17.58 23.38
CA LEU A 177 -5.81 -18.91 24.01
C LEU A 177 -6.80 -18.92 25.17
N LEU A 178 -6.82 -17.89 26.01
CA LEU A 178 -7.77 -17.76 27.12
C LEU A 178 -9.21 -17.64 26.61
N ALA A 179 -9.45 -16.83 25.57
CA ALA A 179 -10.77 -16.70 24.96
C ALA A 179 -11.25 -18.05 24.37
N LEU A 180 -10.38 -18.78 23.68
CA LEU A 180 -10.68 -20.10 23.12
C LEU A 180 -11.01 -21.11 24.23
N ALA A 181 -10.20 -21.16 25.29
CA ALA A 181 -10.46 -22.03 26.44
C ALA A 181 -11.78 -21.69 27.15
N GLY A 182 -12.06 -20.40 27.33
CA GLY A 182 -13.33 -19.92 27.89
C GLY A 182 -14.53 -20.33 27.05
N LEU A 183 -14.45 -20.21 25.72
CA LEU A 183 -15.48 -20.66 24.78
C LEU A 183 -15.72 -22.16 24.84
N LEU A 184 -14.66 -22.97 24.91
CA LEU A 184 -14.77 -24.43 25.03
C LEU A 184 -15.41 -24.85 26.36
N ALA A 185 -14.97 -24.27 27.48
CA ALA A 185 -15.53 -24.54 28.79
C ALA A 185 -17.01 -24.11 28.86
N GLY A 186 -17.32 -22.91 28.36
CA GLY A 186 -18.69 -22.38 28.28
C GLY A 186 -19.61 -23.25 27.44
N SER A 187 -19.15 -23.69 26.26
CA SER A 187 -19.91 -24.60 25.39
C SER A 187 -20.18 -25.95 26.08
N GLY A 188 -19.16 -26.53 26.75
CA GLY A 188 -19.33 -27.77 27.50
C GLY A 188 -20.35 -27.65 28.64
N ALA A 189 -20.29 -26.55 29.40
CA ALA A 189 -21.26 -26.27 30.47
C ALA A 189 -22.69 -26.10 29.91
N LEU A 190 -22.87 -25.33 28.84
CA LEU A 190 -24.17 -25.15 28.19
C LEU A 190 -24.72 -26.47 27.64
N GLN A 191 -23.89 -27.29 27.00
CA GLN A 191 -24.32 -28.60 26.50
C GLN A 191 -24.80 -29.51 27.63
N TYR A 192 -24.10 -29.52 28.76
CA TYR A 192 -24.50 -30.29 29.93
C TYR A 192 -25.85 -29.83 30.47
N LEU A 193 -26.03 -28.53 30.66
CA LEU A 193 -27.29 -27.93 31.12
C LEU A 193 -28.45 -28.17 30.12
N SER A 194 -28.16 -28.08 28.82
CA SER A 194 -29.13 -28.36 27.77
C SER A 194 -29.60 -29.82 27.79
N LYS A 195 -28.67 -30.79 27.93
CA LYS A 195 -29.02 -32.22 28.02
C LYS A 195 -29.89 -32.51 29.25
N GLN A 196 -29.56 -31.93 30.39
CA GLN A 196 -30.38 -32.05 31.60
C GLN A 196 -31.78 -31.46 31.40
N SER A 197 -31.88 -30.27 30.80
CA SER A 197 -33.15 -29.59 30.58
C SER A 197 -34.04 -30.35 29.59
N ALA A 198 -33.46 -30.90 28.51
CA ALA A 198 -34.15 -31.72 27.54
C ALA A 198 -34.67 -33.04 28.14
N LEU A 199 -33.88 -33.70 29.01
CA LEU A 199 -34.33 -34.89 29.75
C LEU A 199 -35.53 -34.56 30.66
N LYS A 200 -35.44 -33.48 31.44
CA LYS A 200 -36.56 -33.03 32.30
C LYS A 200 -37.83 -32.73 31.52
N GLN A 201 -37.74 -32.15 30.33
CA GLN A 201 -38.91 -31.91 29.48
C GLN A 201 -39.52 -33.20 28.92
N LYS A 202 -38.70 -34.18 28.52
CA LYS A 202 -39.19 -35.46 27.97
C LYS A 202 -39.81 -36.39 29.01
N TRP A 203 -39.48 -36.19 30.28
CA TRP A 203 -39.96 -37.00 31.41
C TRP A 203 -41.18 -36.36 32.11
N LYS A 204 -41.69 -35.24 31.58
CA LYS A 204 -43.05 -34.75 31.83
C LYS A 204 -44.01 -35.42 30.85
#